data_AF-H3CIE5-F1
#
_entry.id   AF-H3CIE5-F1
#
_cell.length_a   1.000
_cell.length_b   1.000
_cell.length_c   1.000
_cell.angle_alpha   90.00
_cell.angle_beta   90.00
_cell.angle_gamma   90.00
#
_symmetry.space_group_name_H-M   'P 1'
#
loop_
_entity.id
_entity.type
_entity.pdbx_description
1 polymer ?
#
loop_
_entity_poly.entity_id
_entity_poly.type
_entity_poly.pdbx_seq_one_letter_code
_entity_poly.pdbx_strand_id
1 'polypeptide(L)'
;MAFDRYVAICNPLRYAAIMSPRMVVKLTLFAWGSAFVLVGVLLGLTIRLNRCRTLIRNPFCDNASLFKLSCDSVVINNIYGLAFTAVLFCSSIGSIVLTYTKITIVCV
;
A
#
# COMPACT_ATOMS: atom_id res chain seq x y z
N MET A 1 -11.04 -4.69 2.03
CA MET A 1 -11.91 -5.71 2.65
C MET A 1 -12.72 -5.17 3.83
N ALA A 2 -12.17 -4.30 4.70
CA ALA A 2 -12.91 -3.76 5.84
C ALA A 2 -14.22 -3.03 5.45
N PHE A 3 -14.19 -2.24 4.37
CA PHE A 3 -15.37 -1.56 3.81
C PHE A 3 -16.49 -2.52 3.39
N ASP A 4 -16.14 -3.66 2.78
CA ASP A 4 -17.08 -4.69 2.35
C ASP A 4 -17.90 -5.22 3.55
N ARG A 5 -17.19 -5.57 4.63
CA ARG A 5 -17.78 -6.06 5.88
C ARG A 5 -18.66 -5.02 6.54
N TYR A 6 -18.25 -3.75 6.54
CA TYR A 6 -19.06 -2.65 7.06
C TYR A 6 -20.39 -2.52 6.33
N VAL A 7 -20.39 -2.53 4.99
CA VAL A 7 -21.64 -2.39 4.21
C VAL A 7 -22.54 -3.63 4.40
N ALA A 8 -21.96 -4.83 4.45
CA ALA A 8 -22.71 -6.06 4.65
C ALA A 8 -23.45 -6.11 6.00
N ILE A 9 -22.80 -5.65 7.08
CA ILE A 9 -23.35 -5.69 8.44
C ILE A 9 -24.27 -4.50 8.72
N CYS A 10 -23.82 -3.27 8.42
CA CYS A 10 -24.58 -2.07 8.77
C CYS A 10 -25.70 -1.74 7.76
N ASN A 11 -25.63 -2.25 6.52
CA ASN A 11 -26.60 -1.94 5.45
C ASN A 11 -26.93 -3.17 4.57
N PRO A 12 -27.41 -4.29 5.14
CA PRO A 12 -27.57 -5.56 4.41
C PRO A 12 -28.52 -5.43 3.20
N LEU A 13 -29.62 -4.70 3.33
CA LEU A 13 -30.60 -4.49 2.26
C LEU A 13 -30.05 -3.66 1.08
N ARG A 14 -29.05 -2.80 1.33
CA ARG A 14 -28.42 -1.97 0.30
C ARG A 14 -27.10 -2.56 -0.19
N TYR A 15 -26.65 -3.67 0.36
CA TYR A 15 -25.36 -4.27 0.02
C TYR A 15 -25.25 -4.55 -1.48
N ALA A 16 -26.24 -5.20 -2.10
CA ALA A 16 -26.21 -5.50 -3.54
C ALA A 16 -26.24 -4.24 -4.42
N ALA A 17 -26.84 -3.15 -3.94
CA ALA A 17 -26.87 -1.87 -4.65
C ALA A 17 -25.54 -1.10 -4.53
N ILE A 18 -24.87 -1.20 -3.38
CA ILE A 18 -23.61 -0.49 -3.09
C ILE A 18 -22.41 -1.30 -3.61
N MET A 19 -22.30 -2.57 -3.21
CA MET A 19 -21.31 -3.54 -3.68
C MET A 19 -21.75 -4.23 -4.97
N SER A 20 -21.96 -3.42 -6.01
CA SER A 20 -22.16 -3.95 -7.35
C SER A 20 -20.86 -4.56 -7.91
N PRO A 21 -20.92 -5.51 -8.86
CA PRO A 21 -19.72 -6.06 -9.51
C PRO A 21 -18.85 -4.97 -10.15
N ARG A 22 -19.46 -3.89 -10.67
CA ARG A 22 -18.73 -2.73 -11.19
C ARG A 22 -17.94 -2.01 -10.09
N MET A 23 -18.50 -1.88 -8.89
CA MET A 23 -17.82 -1.26 -7.75
C MET A 23 -16.63 -2.12 -7.31
N VAL A 24 -16.81 -3.44 -7.23
CA VAL A 24 -15.74 -4.39 -6.88
C VAL A 24 -14.59 -4.29 -7.87
N VAL A 25 -14.87 -4.28 -9.18
CA VAL A 25 -13.83 -4.11 -10.21
C VAL A 25 -13.12 -2.77 -10.06
N LYS A 26 -13.84 -1.67 -9.82
CA LYS A 26 -13.22 -0.34 -9.60
C LYS A 26 -12.29 -0.34 -8.38
N LEU A 27 -12.73 -0.91 -7.26
CA LEU A 27 -11.92 -0.98 -6.03
C LEU A 27 -10.68 -1.83 -6.23
N THR A 28 -10.80 -2.97 -6.91
CA THR A 28 -9.67 -3.84 -7.25
C THR A 28 -8.69 -3.14 -8.18
N LEU A 29 -9.18 -2.48 -9.24
CA LEU A 29 -8.34 -1.70 -10.15
C LEU A 29 -7.63 -0.55 -9.44
N PHE A 30 -8.30 0.13 -8.50
CA PHE A 30 -7.67 1.19 -7.72
C PHE A 30 -6.57 0.64 -6.79
N ALA A 31 -6.83 -0.49 -6.13
CA ALA A 31 -5.84 -1.15 -5.27
C ALA A 31 -4.61 -1.61 -6.07
N TRP A 32 -4.82 -2.27 -7.21
CA TRP A 32 -3.73 -2.70 -8.08
C TRP A 32 -3.02 -1.53 -8.74
N GLY A 33 -3.76 -0.56 -9.26
CA GLY A 33 -3.23 0.62 -9.93
C GLY A 33 -2.36 1.45 -9.00
N SER A 34 -2.81 1.69 -7.77
CA SER A 34 -1.99 2.35 -6.75
C SER A 34 -0.71 1.56 -6.48
N ALA A 35 -0.79 0.25 -6.24
CA ALA A 35 0.39 -0.59 -6.04
C ALA A 35 1.38 -0.53 -7.22
N PHE A 36 0.89 -0.60 -8.45
CA PHE A 36 1.74 -0.49 -9.65
C PHE A 36 2.42 0.86 -9.77
N VAL A 37 1.70 1.96 -9.56
CA VAL A 37 2.28 3.31 -9.58
C VAL A 37 3.36 3.43 -8.51
N LEU A 38 3.09 2.96 -7.31
CA LEU A 38 3.99 3.07 -6.17
C LEU A 38 5.29 2.28 -6.38
N VAL A 39 5.18 1.04 -6.86
CA VAL A 39 6.34 0.21 -7.22
C VAL A 39 7.07 0.82 -8.42
N GLY A 40 6.35 1.31 -9.42
CA GLY A 40 6.93 1.95 -10.61
C GLY A 40 7.75 3.19 -10.28
N VAL A 41 7.26 4.06 -9.39
CA VAL A 41 8.01 5.24 -8.92
C VAL A 41 9.26 4.82 -8.15
N LEU A 42 9.15 3.82 -7.27
CA LEU A 42 10.29 3.31 -6.51
C LEU A 42 11.36 2.70 -7.43
N LEU A 43 10.95 1.94 -8.45
CA LEU A 43 11.85 1.43 -9.49
C LEU A 43 12.46 2.56 -10.31
N GLY A 44 11.69 3.58 -10.69
CA GLY A 44 12.18 4.76 -11.41
C GLY A 44 13.26 5.51 -10.61
N LEU A 45 13.03 5.72 -9.32
CA LEU A 45 14.02 6.28 -8.39
C LEU A 45 15.26 5.39 -8.29
N THR A 46 15.08 4.07 -8.27
CA THR A 46 16.18 3.10 -8.21
C THR A 46 17.04 3.11 -9.47
N ILE A 47 16.43 3.18 -10.66
CA ILE A 47 17.15 3.18 -11.95
C ILE A 47 17.94 4.48 -12.14
N ARG A 48 17.49 5.59 -11.57
CA ARG A 48 18.22 6.87 -11.60
C ARG A 48 19.54 6.83 -10.83
N LEU A 49 19.69 5.94 -9.85
CA LEU A 49 20.89 5.86 -9.01
C LEU A 49 22.04 5.20 -9.75
N ASN A 50 23.18 5.88 -9.86
CA ASN A 50 24.36 5.30 -10.47
C ASN A 50 25.00 4.26 -9.53
N ARG A 51 25.13 3.02 -10.01
CA ARG A 51 25.68 1.87 -9.27
C ARG A 51 27.20 1.87 -9.44
N CYS A 52 27.93 2.15 -8.37
CA CYS A 52 29.39 2.11 -8.39
C CYS A 52 29.98 0.77 -7.98
N ARG A 53 29.26 0.03 -7.13
CA ARG A 53 29.71 -1.26 -6.61
C ARG A 53 28.77 -2.35 -7.13
N THR A 54 29.34 -3.47 -7.56
CA THR A 54 28.59 -4.63 -8.10
C THR A 54 28.54 -5.80 -7.12
N LEU A 55 29.37 -5.77 -6.06
CA LEU A 55 29.46 -6.83 -5.06
C LEU A 55 28.65 -6.49 -3.80
N ILE A 56 27.55 -7.22 -3.56
CA ILE A 56 26.78 -7.22 -2.31
C ILE A 56 27.33 -8.33 -1.41
N ARG A 57 27.96 -7.97 -0.30
CA ARG A 57 28.37 -8.94 0.75
C ARG A 57 27.29 -9.04 1.82
N ASN A 58 26.07 -9.32 1.38
CA ASN A 58 24.90 -9.50 2.23
C ASN A 58 24.26 -10.84 1.86
N PRO A 59 23.95 -11.72 2.83
CA PRO A 59 23.33 -13.01 2.53
C PRO A 59 21.89 -12.87 2.01
N PHE A 60 21.27 -11.69 2.15
CA PHE A 60 19.91 -11.37 1.71
C PHE A 60 19.89 -10.32 0.60
N CYS A 61 18.99 -10.52 -0.37
CA CYS A 61 18.72 -9.59 -1.46
C CYS A 61 17.59 -8.63 -1.06
N ASP A 62 17.96 -7.55 -0.37
CA ASP A 62 17.03 -6.51 0.06
C ASP A 62 17.20 -5.22 -0.76
N ASN A 63 16.10 -4.50 -0.96
CA ASN A 63 16.12 -3.18 -1.62
C ASN A 63 17.07 -2.20 -0.91
N ALA A 64 17.13 -2.22 0.42
CA ALA A 64 18.06 -1.41 1.21
C ALA A 64 19.54 -1.71 0.90
N SER A 65 19.87 -2.99 0.67
CA SER A 65 21.21 -3.42 0.28
C SER A 65 21.56 -3.00 -1.15
N LEU A 66 20.58 -3.03 -2.05
CA LEU A 66 20.71 -2.52 -3.43
C LEU A 66 20.97 -1.00 -3.47
N PHE A 67 20.34 -0.22 -2.60
CA PHE A 67 20.57 1.21 -2.48
C PHE A 67 21.95 1.55 -1.93
N LYS A 68 22.47 0.77 -0.96
CA LYS A 68 23.82 0.96 -0.40
C LYS A 68 24.97 0.75 -1.40
N LEU A 69 24.70 0.17 -2.58
CA LEU A 69 25.69 -0.04 -3.64
C LEU A 69 25.91 1.17 -4.56
N SER A 70 25.02 2.15 -4.48
CA SER A 70 25.08 3.36 -5.29
C SER A 70 26.05 4.36 -4.70
N CYS A 71 26.78 5.10 -5.56
CA CYS A 71 27.60 6.24 -5.09
C CYS A 71 26.73 7.45 -4.72
N ASP A 72 25.52 7.50 -5.25
CA ASP A 72 24.60 8.61 -5.05
C ASP A 72 23.85 8.54 -3.73
N SER A 73 23.38 9.70 -3.27
CA SER A 73 22.59 9.79 -2.04
C SER A 73 21.25 9.05 -2.18
N VAL A 74 21.04 8.05 -1.33
CA VAL A 74 19.82 7.20 -1.34
C VAL A 74 18.70 7.73 -0.43
N VAL A 75 18.89 8.94 0.10
CA VAL A 75 18.03 9.58 1.11
C VAL A 75 16.61 9.74 0.60
N ILE A 76 16.43 10.23 -0.64
CA ILE A 76 15.11 10.46 -1.25
C ILE A 76 14.32 9.16 -1.36
N ASN A 77 14.97 8.09 -1.80
CA ASN A 77 14.31 6.80 -1.97
C ASN A 77 13.94 6.18 -0.61
N ASN A 78 14.78 6.33 0.41
CA ASN A 78 14.47 5.87 1.76
C ASN A 78 13.29 6.67 2.38
N ILE A 79 13.29 8.00 2.24
CA ILE A 79 12.18 8.85 2.69
C ILE A 79 10.89 8.47 1.97
N TYR A 80 10.94 8.29 0.66
CA TYR A 80 9.78 7.87 -0.13
C TYR A 80 9.25 6.51 0.33
N GLY A 81 10.13 5.52 0.50
CA GLY A 81 9.76 4.19 0.99
C GLY A 81 9.15 4.22 2.40
N LEU A 82 9.73 5.00 3.31
CA LEU A 82 9.22 5.14 4.68
C LEU A 82 7.88 5.88 4.73
N ALA A 83 7.75 6.99 4.01
CA ALA A 83 6.51 7.75 3.94
C ALA A 83 5.38 6.90 3.34
N PHE A 84 5.68 6.18 2.26
CA PHE A 84 4.72 5.30 1.61
C PHE A 84 4.24 4.17 2.51
N THR A 85 5.17 3.46 3.17
CA THR A 85 4.83 2.39 4.12
C THR A 85 3.99 2.94 5.27
N ALA A 86 4.37 4.06 5.86
CA ALA A 86 3.58 4.72 6.91
C ALA A 86 2.15 5.06 6.44
N VAL A 87 1.99 5.68 5.27
CA VAL A 87 0.68 6.06 4.73
C VAL A 87 -0.20 4.84 4.47
N LEU A 88 0.33 3.77 3.88
CA LEU A 88 -0.44 2.55 3.66
C LEU A 88 -0.83 1.87 4.98
N PHE A 89 0.08 1.77 5.94
CA PHE A 89 -0.22 1.15 7.22
C PHE A 89 -1.26 1.97 7.99
N CYS A 90 -1.06 3.28 8.10
CA CYS A 90 -2.00 4.16 8.81
C CYS A 90 -3.37 4.18 8.14
N SER A 91 -3.45 4.25 6.81
CA SER A 91 -4.73 4.22 6.11
C SER A 91 -5.44 2.88 6.25
N SER A 92 -4.71 1.77 6.14
CA SER A 92 -5.26 0.42 6.33
C SER A 92 -5.78 0.21 7.75
N ILE A 93 -4.93 0.45 8.76
CA ILE A 93 -5.30 0.32 10.17
C ILE A 93 -6.44 1.26 10.52
N GLY A 94 -6.36 2.53 10.10
CA GLY A 94 -7.42 3.52 10.32
C GLY A 94 -8.76 3.08 9.71
N SER A 95 -8.75 2.56 8.48
CA SER A 95 -9.97 2.06 7.85
C SER A 95 -10.57 0.85 8.59
N ILE A 96 -9.73 -0.05 9.10
CA ILE A 96 -10.15 -1.21 9.90
C ILE A 96 -10.76 -0.73 11.22
N VAL A 97 -10.05 0.11 11.97
CA VAL A 97 -10.54 0.62 13.26
C VAL A 97 -11.86 1.35 13.08
N LEU A 98 -11.96 2.28 12.14
CA LEU A 98 -13.19 3.05 11.91
C LEU A 98 -14.38 2.15 11.53
N THR A 99 -14.18 1.20 10.61
CA THR A 99 -15.26 0.30 10.18
C THR A 99 -15.71 -0.61 11.32
N TYR A 100 -14.78 -1.18 12.09
CA TYR A 100 -15.11 -2.06 13.21
C TYR A 100 -15.75 -1.30 14.38
N THR A 101 -15.26 -0.10 14.72
CA THR A 101 -15.92 0.74 15.73
C THR A 101 -17.36 1.05 15.36
N LYS A 102 -17.64 1.36 14.08
CA LYS A 102 -19.01 1.59 13.61
C LYS A 102 -19.88 0.34 13.68
N ILE A 103 -19.33 -0.83 13.35
CA ILE A 103 -20.04 -2.10 13.49
C ILE A 103 -20.38 -2.37 14.98
N THR A 104 -19.41 -2.22 15.88
CA THR A 104 -19.63 -2.43 17.32
C THR A 104 -20.69 -1.49 17.88
N ILE A 105 -20.71 -0.21 17.46
CA ILE A 105 -21.75 0.75 17.89
C ILE A 105 -23.15 0.35 17.44
N VAL A 106 -23.30 -0.32 16.28
CA VAL A 106 -24.61 -0.78 15.79
C VAL A 106 -25.05 -2.08 16.48
N CYS A 107 -24.11 -2.92 16.89
CA CYS A 107 -24.38 -4.24 17.46
C CYS A 107 -24.47 -4.27 19.00
N VAL A 108 -24.11 -3.19 19.70
CA VAL A 108 -24.26 -3.01 21.16
C VAL A 108 -25.48 -2.14 21.42
#